data_AF-A0A239MBT1-F1
#
_entry.id   AF-A0A239MBT1-F1
#
_cell.length_a   1.000
_cell.length_b   1.000
_cell.length_c   1.000
_cell.angle_alpha   90.00
_cell.angle_beta   90.00
_cell.angle_gamma   90.00
#
_symmetry.space_group_name_H-M   'P 1'
#
loop_
_entity.id
_entity.type
_entity.pdbx_description
1 polymer ?
#
loop_
_entity_poly.entity_id
_entity_poly.type
_entity_poly.pdbx_seq_one_letter_code
_entity_poly.pdbx_strand_id
1 'polypeptide(L)'
;MTDVPSRVITGHIVLSYGPRPIGNIGRHRPARVQVEVFRRVAEVSGDVGLRLGFDYARAIDSLEALPRLKERLEELRAVGHGAIFVDDLSRIFRLCPNARRPGLLDELEPYRPHLFCVRQGGLLKDLSPDLMKVILVSPGGPWRLKRTSRLLAEERREQTRKAVAASRKARSAMADGKAKELAQIADKLAADGEGRATFAAIAKEANRCGMTTTRGNPWTSASVARAIRRIPSRANASYAKIEPE
;
A
#
# COMPACT_ATOMS: atom_id res chain seq x y z
N MET A 1 -26.59 14.06 34.47
CA MET A 1 -25.34 13.88 33.70
C MET A 1 -25.73 13.32 32.34
N THR A 2 -25.82 14.18 31.33
CA THR A 2 -26.02 13.75 29.95
C THR A 2 -24.72 13.12 29.47
N ASP A 3 -24.78 11.83 29.15
CA ASP A 3 -23.69 11.06 28.57
C ASP A 3 -23.33 11.71 27.22
N VAL A 4 -22.26 12.50 27.19
CA VAL A 4 -21.78 13.10 25.94
C VAL A 4 -21.25 11.93 25.12
N PRO A 5 -21.84 11.62 23.95
CA PRO A 5 -21.41 10.47 23.17
C PRO A 5 -19.92 10.62 22.90
N SER A 6 -19.17 9.64 23.38
CA SER A 6 -17.73 9.55 23.22
C SER A 6 -17.39 9.73 21.74
N ARG A 7 -16.81 10.89 21.41
CA ARG A 7 -16.41 11.19 20.03
C ARG A 7 -15.20 10.32 19.70
N VAL A 8 -15.28 9.66 18.55
CA VAL A 8 -14.25 8.76 18.03
C VAL A 8 -13.63 9.43 16.81
N ILE A 9 -12.31 9.67 16.84
CA ILE A 9 -11.58 10.14 15.67
C ILE A 9 -11.45 9.00 14.66
N THR A 10 -11.75 9.29 13.39
CA THR A 10 -11.44 8.39 12.28
C THR A 10 -10.24 8.92 11.50
N GLY A 11 -9.06 8.36 11.76
CA GLY A 11 -7.84 8.63 11.00
C GLY A 11 -7.74 7.74 9.76
N HIS A 12 -7.25 8.29 8.65
CA HIS A 12 -6.96 7.56 7.43
C HIS A 12 -5.49 7.68 7.05
N ILE A 13 -4.82 6.53 6.92
CA ILE A 13 -3.39 6.41 6.66
C ILE A 13 -3.16 6.07 5.18
N VAL A 14 -2.41 6.91 4.48
CA VAL A 14 -1.97 6.60 3.11
C VAL A 14 -0.54 6.06 3.13
N LEU A 15 -0.36 4.83 2.66
CA LEU A 15 0.94 4.18 2.58
C LEU A 15 1.40 4.05 1.12
N SER A 16 2.56 4.62 0.81
CA SER A 16 3.15 4.56 -0.54
C SER A 16 4.40 3.69 -0.66
N TYR A 17 4.88 3.15 0.46
CA TYR A 17 6.08 2.33 0.49
C TYR A 17 6.02 1.29 1.61
N GLY A 18 6.95 0.35 1.55
CA GLY A 18 7.03 -0.78 2.49
C GLY A 18 6.16 -1.95 2.07
N PRO A 19 6.11 -3.01 2.89
CA PRO A 19 5.18 -4.11 2.69
C PRO A 19 3.72 -3.62 2.84
N ARG A 20 2.79 -4.28 2.16
CA ARG A 20 1.35 -4.06 2.38
C ARG A 20 1.03 -4.50 3.82
N PRO A 21 0.34 -3.69 4.63
CA PRO A 21 -0.04 -4.10 5.97
C PRO A 21 -0.92 -5.34 5.95
N ILE A 22 -0.63 -6.28 6.85
CA ILE A 22 -1.48 -7.43 7.16
C ILE A 22 -1.87 -7.29 8.63
N GLY A 23 -3.17 -7.28 8.94
CA GLY A 23 -3.69 -7.09 10.29
C GLY A 23 -3.69 -5.63 10.76
N ASN A 24 -3.33 -5.40 12.03
CA ASN A 24 -3.48 -4.11 12.69
C ASN A 24 -2.48 -3.06 12.20
N ILE A 25 -2.98 -2.00 11.54
CA ILE A 25 -2.19 -0.89 11.00
C ILE A 25 -1.40 -0.11 12.07
N GLY A 26 -1.88 -0.10 13.32
CA GLY A 26 -1.26 0.62 14.44
C GLY A 26 0.15 0.11 14.79
N ARG A 27 0.49 -1.13 14.41
CA ARG A 27 1.83 -1.73 14.60
C ARG A 27 2.68 -1.70 13.33
N HIS A 28 2.14 -1.22 12.21
CA HIS A 28 2.83 -1.24 10.93
C HIS A 28 3.92 -0.17 10.86
N ARG A 29 5.19 -0.60 10.68
CA ARG A 29 6.35 0.31 10.76
C ARG A 29 6.26 1.52 9.82
N PRO A 30 5.91 1.38 8.52
CA PRO A 30 5.66 2.52 7.64
C PRO A 30 4.56 3.49 8.10
N ALA A 31 3.59 3.02 8.89
CA ALA A 31 2.45 3.81 9.36
C ALA A 31 2.72 4.55 10.67
N ARG A 32 3.72 4.13 11.46
CA ARG A 32 3.97 4.60 12.85
C ARG A 32 3.86 6.12 13.03
N VAL A 33 4.43 6.91 12.12
CA VAL A 33 4.40 8.37 12.24
C VAL A 33 2.99 8.93 12.08
N GLN A 34 2.22 8.42 11.11
CA GLN A 34 0.83 8.86 10.91
C GLN A 34 -0.06 8.40 12.08
N VAL A 35 0.15 7.16 12.56
CA VAL A 35 -0.54 6.64 13.74
C VAL A 35 -0.29 7.53 14.96
N GLU A 36 0.95 7.93 15.19
CA GLU A 36 1.31 8.79 16.32
C GLU A 36 0.70 10.19 16.22
N VAL A 37 0.67 10.76 15.00
CA VAL A 37 -0.03 12.02 14.75
C VAL A 37 -1.50 11.90 15.14
N PHE A 38 -2.20 10.85 14.71
CA PHE A 38 -3.62 10.68 15.03
C PHE A 38 -3.89 10.40 16.51
N ARG A 39 -2.99 9.67 17.20
CA ARG A 39 -3.08 9.52 18.66
C ARG A 39 -3.01 10.87 19.36
N ARG A 40 -2.05 11.70 18.98
CA ARG A 40 -1.90 13.04 19.54
C ARG A 40 -3.10 13.92 19.24
N VAL A 41 -3.70 13.81 18.05
CA VAL A 41 -4.95 14.54 17.75
C VAL A 41 -6.06 14.08 18.70
N ALA A 42 -6.26 12.77 18.88
CA ALA A 42 -7.29 12.23 19.78
C ALA A 42 -7.07 12.65 21.24
N GLU A 43 -5.82 12.65 21.71
CA GLU A 43 -5.45 13.14 23.04
C GLU A 43 -5.79 14.63 23.22
N VAL A 44 -5.44 15.46 22.24
CA VAL A 44 -5.65 16.92 22.31
C VAL A 44 -7.13 17.30 22.19
N SER A 45 -7.91 16.55 21.40
CA SER A 45 -9.34 16.82 21.24
C SER A 45 -10.19 16.32 22.41
N GLY A 46 -9.61 15.53 23.34
CA GLY A 46 -10.35 14.87 24.41
C GLY A 46 -11.23 13.71 23.90
N ASP A 47 -10.96 13.21 22.71
CA ASP A 47 -11.72 12.12 22.09
C ASP A 47 -11.33 10.78 22.71
N VAL A 48 -12.33 9.94 22.91
CA VAL A 48 -12.22 8.73 23.75
C VAL A 48 -11.76 7.52 22.93
N GLY A 49 -11.65 7.66 21.61
CA GLY A 49 -11.28 6.58 20.71
C GLY A 49 -10.65 7.04 19.41
N LEU A 50 -9.80 6.17 18.86
CA LEU A 50 -9.17 6.34 17.56
C LEU A 50 -9.43 5.11 16.68
N ARG A 51 -10.16 5.30 15.59
CA ARG A 51 -10.32 4.32 14.51
C ARG A 51 -9.37 4.66 13.37
N LEU A 52 -8.64 3.67 12.90
CA LEU A 52 -7.68 3.83 11.81
C LEU A 52 -8.10 3.05 10.58
N GLY A 53 -8.22 3.72 9.45
CA GLY A 53 -8.22 3.11 8.12
C GLY A 53 -6.89 3.30 7.41
N PHE A 54 -6.72 2.56 6.33
CA PHE A 54 -5.59 2.78 5.45
C PHE A 54 -5.87 2.34 4.02
N ASP A 55 -5.24 3.04 3.10
CA ASP A 55 -5.00 2.61 1.73
C ASP A 55 -3.50 2.44 1.48
N TYR A 56 -3.17 1.46 0.64
CA TYR A 56 -1.81 1.20 0.19
C TYR A 56 -1.72 1.48 -1.31
N ALA A 57 -1.20 2.65 -1.67
CA ALA A 57 -1.16 3.15 -3.04
C ALA A 57 0.23 3.75 -3.34
N ARG A 58 0.91 3.23 -4.36
CA ARG A 58 2.24 3.72 -4.78
C ARG A 58 2.17 4.91 -5.73
N ALA A 59 1.05 5.04 -6.43
CA ALA A 59 0.68 6.16 -7.28
C ALA A 59 -0.81 6.41 -7.07
N ILE A 60 -1.23 7.67 -7.18
CA ILE A 60 -2.61 8.11 -6.98
C ILE A 60 -2.96 9.02 -8.15
N ASP A 61 -3.58 8.48 -9.20
CA ASP A 61 -4.01 9.22 -10.38
C ASP A 61 -5.45 9.75 -10.28
N SER A 62 -6.20 9.22 -9.32
CA SER A 62 -7.61 9.47 -9.00
C SER A 62 -7.90 9.00 -7.56
N LEU A 63 -9.05 9.36 -7.02
CA LEU A 63 -9.56 8.91 -5.73
C LEU A 63 -9.87 7.41 -5.71
N GLU A 64 -10.09 6.78 -6.87
CA GLU A 64 -10.25 5.32 -7.01
C GLU A 64 -9.01 4.55 -6.55
N ALA A 65 -7.83 5.17 -6.61
CA ALA A 65 -6.60 4.58 -6.08
C ALA A 65 -6.58 4.51 -4.53
N LEU A 66 -7.56 5.14 -3.87
CA LEU A 66 -7.76 5.17 -2.41
C LEU A 66 -9.18 4.68 -2.06
N PRO A 67 -9.52 3.41 -2.37
CA PRO A 67 -10.90 2.92 -2.32
C PRO A 67 -11.50 3.02 -0.91
N ARG A 68 -10.72 2.78 0.15
CA ARG A 68 -11.23 2.86 1.53
C ARG A 68 -11.38 4.29 2.00
N LEU A 69 -10.57 5.22 1.51
CA LEU A 69 -10.78 6.64 1.76
C LEU A 69 -12.06 7.09 1.07
N LYS A 70 -12.21 6.75 -0.21
CA LYS A 70 -13.38 7.08 -1.03
C LYS A 70 -14.67 6.58 -0.38
N GLU A 71 -14.75 5.29 -0.08
CA GLU A 71 -15.91 4.65 0.56
C GLU A 71 -16.35 5.40 1.82
N ARG A 72 -15.41 5.73 2.71
CA ARG A 72 -15.73 6.44 3.95
C ARG A 72 -16.12 7.90 3.73
N LEU A 73 -15.53 8.57 2.73
CA LEU A 73 -15.93 9.93 2.38
C LEU A 73 -17.35 9.94 1.81
N GLU A 74 -17.72 8.92 1.03
CA GLU A 74 -19.08 8.71 0.53
C GLU A 74 -20.06 8.44 1.68
N GLU A 75 -19.69 7.59 2.65
CA GLU A 75 -20.49 7.35 3.87
C GLU A 75 -20.74 8.65 4.64
N LEU A 76 -19.68 9.44 4.93
CA LEU A 76 -19.82 10.70 5.65
C LEU A 76 -20.63 11.74 4.87
N ARG A 77 -20.47 11.78 3.54
CA ARG A 77 -21.25 12.66 2.67
C ARG A 77 -22.73 12.28 2.70
N ALA A 78 -23.06 10.99 2.63
CA ALA A 78 -24.44 10.51 2.71
C ALA A 78 -25.10 10.85 4.06
N VAL A 79 -24.32 10.78 5.14
CA VAL A 79 -24.75 11.09 6.50
C VAL A 79 -24.77 12.61 6.80
N GLY A 80 -24.05 13.41 6.01
CA GLY A 80 -24.02 14.87 6.09
C GLY A 80 -23.22 15.45 7.27
N HIS A 81 -22.57 14.62 8.08
CA HIS A 81 -21.78 15.06 9.22
C HIS A 81 -20.56 14.16 9.48
N GLY A 82 -19.61 14.66 10.27
CA GLY A 82 -18.36 13.98 10.60
C GLY A 82 -17.23 14.27 9.61
N ALA A 83 -16.01 13.86 9.99
CA ALA A 83 -14.81 14.06 9.19
C ALA A 83 -13.82 12.91 9.33
N ILE A 84 -13.07 12.65 8.26
CA ILE A 84 -11.88 11.79 8.24
C ILE A 84 -10.65 12.66 8.39
N PHE A 85 -9.77 12.25 9.29
CA PHE A 85 -8.50 12.91 9.54
C PHE A 85 -7.42 12.27 8.66
N VAL A 86 -6.73 13.08 7.87
CA VAL A 86 -5.51 12.70 7.12
C VAL A 86 -4.31 13.46 7.67
N ASP A 87 -3.15 12.81 7.81
CA ASP A 87 -1.91 13.45 8.33
C ASP A 87 -1.55 14.67 7.48
N ASP A 88 -1.49 14.48 6.16
CA ASP A 88 -1.03 15.49 5.23
C ASP A 88 -1.67 15.28 3.85
N LEU A 89 -2.47 16.25 3.39
CA LEU A 89 -3.04 16.22 2.03
C LEU A 89 -1.94 16.21 0.96
N SER A 90 -0.79 16.83 1.26
CA SER A 90 0.38 16.82 0.37
C SER A 90 0.89 15.40 0.12
N ARG A 91 0.66 14.44 1.03
CA ARG A 91 1.05 13.03 0.82
C ARG A 91 0.27 12.40 -0.33
N ILE A 92 -1.00 12.74 -0.47
CA ILE A 92 -1.86 12.27 -1.56
C ILE A 92 -1.37 12.87 -2.87
N PHE A 93 -1.24 14.21 -2.94
CA PHE A 93 -0.81 14.89 -4.16
C PHE A 93 0.65 14.60 -4.57
N ARG A 94 1.53 14.22 -3.63
CA ARG A 94 2.92 13.80 -3.94
C ARG A 94 2.96 12.52 -4.76
N LEU A 95 1.97 11.65 -4.59
CA LEU A 95 1.84 10.38 -5.31
C LEU A 95 1.04 10.54 -6.61
N CYS A 96 0.51 11.73 -6.85
CA CYS A 96 -0.22 12.09 -8.05
C CYS A 96 0.71 12.80 -9.06
N PRO A 97 0.75 12.33 -10.33
CA PRO A 97 1.43 13.05 -11.40
C PRO A 97 0.93 14.50 -11.49
N ASN A 98 1.84 15.46 -11.72
CA ASN A 98 1.48 16.89 -11.74
C ASN A 98 0.27 17.20 -12.64
N ALA A 99 0.23 16.59 -13.83
CA ALA A 99 -0.86 16.77 -14.80
C ALA A 99 -2.23 16.27 -14.32
N ARG A 100 -2.27 15.38 -13.32
CA ARG A 100 -3.50 14.78 -12.79
C ARG A 100 -3.98 15.43 -11.49
N ARG A 101 -3.17 16.30 -10.87
CA ARG A 101 -3.52 16.94 -9.59
C ARG A 101 -4.78 17.80 -9.63
N PRO A 102 -5.06 18.59 -10.69
CA PRO A 102 -6.32 19.33 -10.76
C PRO A 102 -7.53 18.40 -10.72
N GLY A 103 -7.53 17.35 -11.56
CA GLY A 103 -8.62 16.37 -11.56
C GLY A 103 -8.81 15.65 -10.22
N LEU A 104 -7.71 15.30 -9.55
CA LEU A 104 -7.80 14.72 -8.20
C LEU A 104 -8.36 15.71 -7.16
N LEU A 105 -8.08 17.01 -7.30
CA LEU A 105 -8.69 18.03 -6.43
C LEU A 105 -10.19 18.15 -6.72
N ASP A 106 -10.58 18.15 -8.00
CA ASP A 106 -11.99 18.19 -8.40
C ASP A 106 -12.76 16.97 -7.86
N GLU A 107 -12.15 15.79 -7.86
CA GLU A 107 -12.72 14.58 -7.24
C GLU A 107 -12.86 14.69 -5.72
N LEU A 108 -12.03 15.49 -5.06
CA LEU A 108 -12.09 15.74 -3.61
C LEU A 108 -13.05 16.88 -3.22
N GLU A 109 -13.43 17.72 -4.18
CA GLU A 109 -14.30 18.90 -3.96
C GLU A 109 -15.64 18.55 -3.28
N PRO A 110 -16.35 17.46 -3.65
CA PRO A 110 -17.60 17.08 -2.97
C PRO A 110 -17.41 16.69 -1.50
N TYR A 111 -16.18 16.39 -1.07
CA TYR A 111 -15.87 15.86 0.25
C TYR A 111 -15.19 16.88 1.16
N ARG A 112 -15.09 18.14 0.74
CA ARG A 112 -14.37 19.19 1.48
C ARG A 112 -14.81 19.39 2.94
N PRO A 113 -16.11 19.29 3.29
CA PRO A 113 -16.57 19.40 4.67
C PRO A 113 -16.19 18.19 5.54
N HIS A 114 -15.76 17.08 4.93
CA HIS A 114 -15.54 15.80 5.58
C HIS A 114 -14.07 15.36 5.62
N LEU A 115 -13.15 16.17 5.10
CA LEU A 115 -11.73 15.84 5.04
C LEU A 115 -10.91 16.82 5.90
N PHE A 116 -10.52 16.39 7.09
CA PHE A 116 -9.69 17.18 8.01
C PHE A 116 -8.20 16.89 7.77
N CYS A 117 -7.44 17.94 7.50
CA CYS A 117 -6.02 17.86 7.19
C CYS A 117 -5.19 18.27 8.41
N VAL A 118 -4.61 17.29 9.12
CA VAL A 118 -4.00 17.53 10.44
C VAL A 118 -2.84 18.52 10.38
N ARG A 119 -1.95 18.42 9.39
CA ARG A 119 -0.84 19.37 9.23
C ARG A 119 -1.27 20.78 8.84
N GLN A 120 -2.36 20.88 8.10
CA GLN A 120 -2.91 22.14 7.63
C GLN A 120 -3.83 22.78 8.69
N GLY A 121 -4.25 22.01 9.70
CA GLY A 121 -4.99 22.51 10.85
C GLY A 121 -6.47 22.78 10.61
N GLY A 122 -7.08 22.20 9.56
CA GLY A 122 -8.47 22.50 9.24
C GLY A 122 -9.10 21.51 8.26
N LEU A 123 -10.42 21.65 8.06
CA LEU A 123 -11.11 20.94 6.99
C LEU A 123 -10.67 21.48 5.64
N LEU A 124 -10.77 20.65 4.61
CA LEU A 124 -10.41 21.04 3.25
C LEU A 124 -11.24 22.25 2.77
N LYS A 125 -12.51 22.39 3.21
CA LYS A 125 -13.33 23.60 2.94
C LYS A 125 -12.78 24.88 3.56
N ASP A 126 -12.02 24.78 4.65
CA ASP A 126 -11.52 25.93 5.41
C ASP A 126 -10.09 26.33 4.98
N LEU A 127 -9.46 25.57 4.06
CA LEU A 127 -8.13 25.89 3.56
C LEU A 127 -8.19 27.04 2.56
N SER A 128 -7.31 28.03 2.73
CA SER A 128 -7.22 29.16 1.80
C SER A 128 -6.79 28.72 0.40
N PRO A 129 -7.19 29.44 -0.66
CA PRO A 129 -6.75 29.16 -2.03
C PRO A 129 -5.22 29.14 -2.18
N ASP A 130 -4.50 30.03 -1.48
CA ASP A 130 -3.05 30.07 -1.50
C ASP A 130 -2.42 28.83 -0.87
N LEU A 131 -2.96 28.37 0.28
CA LEU A 131 -2.50 27.14 0.91
C LEU A 131 -2.77 25.94 0.00
N MET A 132 -3.92 25.91 -0.67
CA MET A 132 -4.25 24.88 -1.65
C MET A 132 -3.24 24.85 -2.80
N LYS A 133 -2.92 26.03 -3.36
CA LYS A 133 -1.90 26.17 -4.41
C LYS A 133 -0.54 25.66 -3.95
N VAL A 134 -0.12 25.95 -2.71
CA VAL A 134 1.13 25.42 -2.15
C VAL A 134 1.11 23.89 -2.06
N ILE A 135 0.00 23.29 -1.62
CA ILE A 135 -0.16 21.83 -1.53
C ILE A 135 -0.06 21.18 -2.92
N LEU A 136 -0.70 21.79 -3.93
CA LEU A 136 -0.72 21.27 -5.30
C LEU A 136 0.62 21.41 -6.01
N VAL A 137 1.31 22.55 -5.88
CA VAL A 137 2.56 22.83 -6.61
C VAL A 137 3.76 22.19 -5.93
N SER A 138 3.80 22.22 -4.60
CA SER A 138 4.88 21.65 -3.79
C SER A 138 4.31 20.71 -2.74
N PRO A 139 3.90 19.49 -3.12
CA PRO A 139 3.36 18.49 -2.19
C PRO A 139 4.40 17.92 -1.21
N GLY A 140 5.50 18.62 -0.96
CA GLY A 140 6.41 18.40 0.15
C GLY A 140 6.84 19.69 0.83
N GLY A 141 5.99 20.74 0.75
CA GLY A 141 6.23 22.16 1.01
C GLY A 141 6.85 22.54 2.36
N PRO A 142 6.70 23.80 2.81
CA PRO A 142 7.43 24.30 4.00
C PRO A 142 7.05 23.55 5.29
N TRP A 143 5.92 22.83 5.28
CA TRP A 143 5.39 22.00 6.37
C TRP A 143 6.18 20.75 6.69
N ARG A 144 7.39 20.60 6.12
CA ARG A 144 8.39 19.70 6.67
C ARG A 144 8.69 20.18 8.08
N LEU A 145 8.01 19.57 9.06
CA LEU A 145 8.57 19.47 10.41
C LEU A 145 10.04 19.10 10.20
N LYS A 146 10.95 20.01 10.57
CA LYS A 146 12.39 19.74 10.52
C LYS A 146 12.56 18.46 11.33
N ARG A 147 12.66 17.34 10.62
CA ARG A 147 13.06 16.08 11.23
C ARG A 147 14.49 16.34 11.62
N THR A 148 14.70 16.72 12.87
CA THR A 148 15.97 16.52 13.54
C THR A 148 16.18 15.01 13.55
N SER A 149 16.71 14.50 12.44
CA SER A 149 17.29 13.17 12.40
C SER A 149 18.40 13.22 13.42
N ARG A 150 18.15 12.65 14.61
CA ARG A 150 19.20 12.41 15.60
C ARG A 150 20.29 11.49 15.04
N LEU A 151 19.98 10.77 13.95
CA LEU A 151 20.91 9.88 13.28
C LEU A 151 21.87 10.65 12.36
N LEU A 152 23.15 10.34 12.50
CA LEU A 152 24.24 10.79 11.63
C LEU A 152 24.01 10.29 10.19
N ALA A 153 24.68 10.93 9.22
CA ALA A 153 24.53 10.57 7.80
C ALA A 153 24.85 9.09 7.51
N GLU A 154 25.84 8.53 8.20
CA GLU A 154 26.23 7.12 8.06
C GLU A 154 25.18 6.16 8.59
N GLU A 155 24.60 6.45 9.76
CA GLU A 155 23.51 5.65 10.34
C GLU A 155 22.28 5.62 9.43
N ARG A 156 22.00 6.72 8.73
CA ARG A 156 20.94 6.77 7.70
C ARG A 156 21.25 5.88 6.50
N ARG A 157 22.51 5.87 6.03
CA ARG A 157 22.94 4.97 4.93
C ARG A 157 22.81 3.51 5.36
N GLU A 158 23.25 3.18 6.56
CA GLU A 158 23.17 1.83 7.11
C GLU A 158 21.72 1.39 7.31
N GLN A 159 20.86 2.26 7.83
CA GLN A 159 19.44 1.98 7.96
C GLN A 159 18.78 1.74 6.59
N THR A 160 19.15 2.52 5.57
CA THR A 160 18.67 2.33 4.19
C THR A 160 19.14 0.99 3.63
N ARG A 161 20.42 0.63 3.80
CA ARG A 161 20.96 -0.67 3.39
C ARG A 161 20.22 -1.83 4.05
N LYS A 162 20.02 -1.77 5.38
CA LYS A 162 19.26 -2.77 6.14
C LYS A 162 17.81 -2.88 5.64
N ALA A 163 17.15 -1.77 5.36
CA ALA A 163 15.78 -1.76 4.83
C ALA A 163 15.68 -2.37 3.42
N VAL A 164 16.64 -2.06 2.55
CA VAL A 164 16.74 -2.65 1.20
C VAL A 164 17.01 -4.14 1.29
N ALA A 165 17.93 -4.58 2.14
CA ALA A 165 18.25 -5.99 2.37
C ALA A 165 17.03 -6.76 2.88
N ALA A 166 16.34 -6.23 3.90
CA ALA A 166 15.11 -6.82 4.43
C ALA A 166 14.02 -6.93 3.36
N SER A 167 13.83 -5.87 2.55
CA SER A 167 12.85 -5.87 1.46
C SER A 167 13.20 -6.84 0.33
N ARG A 168 14.48 -7.04 0.05
CA ARG A 168 14.95 -8.06 -0.91
C ARG A 168 14.70 -9.47 -0.35
N LYS A 169 15.04 -9.71 0.92
CA LYS A 169 14.80 -11.00 1.59
C LYS A 169 13.31 -11.38 1.59
N ALA A 170 12.43 -10.45 1.97
CA ALA A 170 10.99 -10.68 1.97
C ALA A 170 10.45 -11.00 0.56
N ARG A 171 10.89 -10.27 -0.47
CA ARG A 171 10.51 -10.55 -1.86
C ARG A 171 11.04 -11.89 -2.35
N SER A 172 12.26 -12.26 -1.97
CA SER A 172 12.82 -13.58 -2.29
C SER A 172 11.97 -14.69 -1.67
N ALA A 173 11.67 -14.61 -0.36
CA ALA A 173 10.87 -15.62 0.33
C ALA A 173 9.48 -15.81 -0.30
N MET A 174 8.80 -14.74 -0.69
CA MET A 174 7.51 -14.84 -1.40
C MET A 174 7.66 -15.52 -2.78
N ALA A 175 8.71 -15.17 -3.53
CA ALA A 175 8.99 -15.81 -4.81
C ALA A 175 9.32 -17.30 -4.65
N ASP A 176 10.04 -17.66 -3.59
CA ASP A 176 10.38 -19.06 -3.27
C ASP A 176 9.14 -19.86 -2.85
N GLY A 177 8.21 -19.24 -2.11
CA GLY A 177 6.90 -19.82 -1.82
C GLY A 177 6.12 -20.14 -3.10
N LYS A 178 6.01 -19.17 -4.02
CA LYS A 178 5.36 -19.40 -5.33
C LYS A 178 6.06 -20.44 -6.18
N ALA A 179 7.39 -20.50 -6.16
CA ALA A 179 8.12 -21.55 -6.85
C ALA A 179 7.76 -22.94 -6.31
N LYS A 180 7.61 -23.09 -4.99
CA LYS A 180 7.21 -24.37 -4.38
C LYS A 180 5.80 -24.79 -4.76
N GLU A 181 4.85 -23.85 -4.79
CA GLU A 181 3.47 -24.12 -5.25
C GLU A 181 3.48 -24.62 -6.72
N LEU A 182 4.25 -23.99 -7.60
CA LEU A 182 4.39 -24.45 -8.99
C LEU A 182 5.08 -25.81 -9.11
N ALA A 183 6.04 -26.09 -8.24
CA ALA A 183 6.70 -27.40 -8.19
C ALA A 183 5.70 -28.51 -7.84
N GLN A 184 4.78 -28.25 -6.90
CA GLN A 184 3.70 -29.21 -6.58
C GLN A 184 2.77 -29.46 -7.75
N ILE A 185 2.40 -28.41 -8.52
CA ILE A 185 1.61 -28.59 -9.76
C ILE A 185 2.37 -29.46 -10.76
N ALA A 186 3.66 -29.19 -10.94
CA ALA A 186 4.50 -29.98 -11.84
C ALA A 186 4.62 -31.45 -11.41
N ASP A 187 4.69 -31.75 -10.10
CA ASP A 187 4.69 -33.13 -9.61
C ASP A 187 3.35 -33.83 -9.87
N LYS A 188 2.22 -33.14 -9.66
CA LYS A 188 0.89 -33.67 -9.95
C LYS A 188 0.73 -34.01 -11.43
N LEU A 189 1.08 -33.07 -12.31
CA LEU A 189 1.03 -33.28 -13.77
C LEU A 189 1.93 -34.44 -14.22
N ALA A 190 3.07 -34.64 -13.56
CA ALA A 190 3.94 -35.77 -13.86
C ALA A 190 3.38 -37.11 -13.37
N ALA A 191 2.66 -37.11 -12.25
CA ALA A 191 2.04 -38.30 -11.67
C ALA A 191 0.78 -38.76 -12.43
N ASP A 192 0.00 -37.82 -12.95
CA ASP A 192 -1.28 -38.10 -13.61
C ASP A 192 -1.12 -38.72 -15.01
N GLY A 193 0.10 -38.84 -15.54
CA GLY A 193 0.41 -39.60 -16.76
C GLY A 193 -0.09 -38.99 -18.09
N GLU A 194 -0.86 -37.90 -18.05
CA GLU A 194 -1.48 -37.26 -19.23
C GLU A 194 -0.52 -36.43 -20.10
N GLY A 195 0.78 -36.44 -19.83
CA GLY A 195 1.78 -35.82 -20.69
C GLY A 195 3.03 -35.36 -19.97
N ARG A 196 4.03 -34.89 -20.71
CA ARG A 196 5.23 -34.27 -20.11
C ARG A 196 4.79 -32.99 -19.40
N ALA A 197 5.23 -32.81 -18.15
CA ALA A 197 4.98 -31.62 -17.34
C ALA A 197 5.74 -30.39 -17.88
N THR A 198 5.41 -29.92 -19.09
CA THR A 198 6.02 -28.75 -19.73
C THR A 198 5.74 -27.47 -18.95
N PHE A 199 6.60 -26.47 -19.07
CA PHE A 199 6.37 -25.17 -18.42
C PHE A 199 5.08 -24.50 -18.91
N ALA A 200 4.67 -24.75 -20.15
CA ALA A 200 3.39 -24.30 -20.69
C ALA A 200 2.20 -25.01 -20.01
N ALA A 201 2.27 -26.33 -19.81
CA ALA A 201 1.24 -27.08 -19.09
C ALA A 201 1.12 -26.62 -17.63
N ILE A 202 2.25 -26.43 -16.95
CA ILE A 202 2.28 -25.92 -15.57
C ILE A 202 1.66 -24.51 -15.49
N ALA A 203 1.99 -23.62 -16.43
CA ALA A 203 1.42 -22.28 -16.47
C ALA A 203 -0.10 -22.31 -16.69
N LYS A 204 -0.57 -23.13 -17.64
CA LYS A 204 -2.00 -23.31 -17.93
C LYS A 204 -2.75 -23.81 -16.69
N GLU A 205 -2.21 -24.81 -16.01
CA GLU A 205 -2.82 -25.39 -14.82
C GLU A 205 -2.82 -24.42 -13.64
N ALA A 206 -1.71 -23.73 -13.38
CA ALA A 206 -1.65 -22.71 -12.35
C ALA A 206 -2.68 -21.59 -12.57
N ASN A 207 -2.84 -21.13 -13.81
CA ASN A 207 -3.84 -20.12 -14.16
C ASN A 207 -5.28 -20.66 -14.01
N ARG A 208 -5.52 -21.93 -14.37
CA ARG A 208 -6.81 -22.60 -14.17
C ARG A 208 -7.20 -22.65 -12.68
N CYS A 209 -6.22 -22.85 -11.80
CA CYS A 209 -6.41 -22.78 -10.35
C CYS A 209 -6.50 -21.35 -9.78
N GLY A 210 -6.50 -20.32 -10.63
CA GLY A 210 -6.55 -18.91 -10.19
C GLY A 210 -5.25 -18.43 -9.54
N MET A 211 -4.14 -19.16 -9.68
CA MET A 211 -2.85 -18.72 -9.14
C MET A 211 -2.27 -17.58 -9.97
N THR A 212 -1.73 -16.59 -9.28
CA THR A 212 -1.02 -15.47 -9.90
C THR A 212 0.42 -15.38 -9.42
N THR A 213 1.25 -14.70 -10.20
CA THR A 213 2.61 -14.33 -9.81
C THR A 213 2.60 -13.41 -8.59
N THR A 214 3.75 -13.18 -7.94
CA THR A 214 3.85 -12.22 -6.82
C THR A 214 3.46 -10.78 -7.19
N ARG A 215 3.33 -10.47 -8.48
CA ARG A 215 2.88 -9.17 -9.00
C ARG A 215 1.41 -9.15 -9.42
N GLY A 216 0.68 -10.26 -9.28
CA GLY A 216 -0.73 -10.38 -9.66
C GLY A 216 -0.98 -10.74 -11.13
N ASN A 217 0.06 -10.90 -11.95
CA ASN A 217 -0.08 -11.30 -13.35
C ASN A 217 -0.32 -12.81 -13.47
N PRO A 218 -0.99 -13.29 -14.54
CA PRO A 218 -1.07 -14.70 -14.86
C PRO A 218 0.32 -15.28 -15.15
N TRP A 219 0.45 -16.60 -14.97
CA TRP A 219 1.65 -17.33 -15.27
C TRP A 219 1.82 -17.56 -16.78
N THR A 220 3.03 -17.33 -17.27
CA THR A 220 3.50 -17.73 -18.60
C THR A 220 4.59 -18.80 -18.48
N SER A 221 4.82 -19.58 -19.55
CA SER A 221 5.90 -20.58 -19.60
C SER A 221 7.25 -20.00 -19.14
N ALA A 222 7.63 -18.83 -19.66
CA ALA A 222 8.88 -18.15 -19.28
C ALA A 222 8.93 -17.71 -17.80
N SER A 223 7.81 -17.31 -17.21
CA SER A 223 7.76 -16.99 -15.77
C SER A 223 7.83 -18.24 -14.89
N VAL A 224 7.23 -19.36 -15.32
CA VAL A 224 7.30 -20.64 -14.63
C VAL A 224 8.72 -21.18 -14.65
N ALA A 225 9.38 -21.17 -15.83
CA ALA A 225 10.77 -21.61 -15.97
C ALA A 225 11.72 -20.83 -15.02
N ARG A 226 11.56 -19.50 -14.94
CA ARG A 226 12.33 -18.66 -14.01
C ARG A 226 12.03 -18.97 -12.54
N ALA A 227 10.78 -19.27 -12.20
CA ALA A 227 10.40 -19.57 -10.82
C ALA A 227 10.94 -20.95 -10.39
N ILE A 228 10.76 -21.99 -11.21
CA ILE A 228 11.21 -23.36 -10.91
C ILE A 228 12.73 -23.44 -10.76
N ARG A 229 13.51 -22.71 -11.58
CA ARG A 229 14.98 -22.64 -11.46
C ARG A 229 15.47 -22.11 -10.10
N ARG A 230 14.60 -21.48 -9.30
CA ARG A 230 14.94 -21.03 -7.94
C ARG A 230 15.00 -22.16 -6.92
N ILE A 231 14.43 -23.33 -7.23
CA ILE A 231 14.42 -24.49 -6.34
C ILE A 231 15.67 -25.32 -6.63
N PRO A 232 16.67 -25.36 -5.73
CA PRO A 232 17.96 -25.99 -6.00
C PRO A 232 17.84 -27.49 -6.34
N SER A 233 16.87 -28.19 -5.74
CA SER A 233 16.64 -29.62 -5.98
C SER A 233 16.11 -29.95 -7.37
N ARG A 234 15.58 -28.96 -8.11
CA ARG A 234 15.04 -29.13 -9.48
C ARG A 234 15.87 -28.48 -10.57
N ALA A 235 16.87 -27.68 -10.21
CA ALA A 235 17.83 -27.17 -11.18
C ALA A 235 18.73 -28.29 -11.74
N ASN A 236 18.96 -29.35 -10.96
CA ASN A 236 19.88 -30.45 -11.31
C ASN A 236 19.19 -31.80 -11.58
N ALA A 237 17.91 -31.97 -11.24
CA ALA A 237 17.17 -33.22 -11.43
C ALA A 237 16.08 -33.08 -12.52
N SER A 238 16.25 -33.82 -13.62
CA SER A 238 15.22 -34.21 -14.60
C SER A 238 14.44 -33.14 -15.39
N TYR A 239 15.09 -32.08 -15.88
CA TYR A 239 14.51 -31.25 -16.97
C TYR A 239 15.22 -31.39 -18.33
N ALA A 240 16.18 -32.30 -18.46
CA ALA A 240 16.75 -32.71 -19.75
C ALA A 240 15.73 -33.36 -20.73
N LYS A 241 14.46 -33.51 -20.33
CA LYS A 241 13.35 -33.97 -21.20
C LYS A 241 12.28 -32.91 -21.47
N ILE A 242 12.46 -31.67 -21.01
CA ILE A 242 11.57 -30.55 -21.35
C ILE A 242 12.27 -29.71 -22.39
N GLU A 243 11.99 -30.03 -23.65
CA GLU A 243 12.41 -29.21 -24.77
C GLU A 243 11.65 -27.88 -24.77
N PRO A 244 12.31 -26.78 -25.15
CA PRO A 244 11.63 -25.54 -25.42
C PRO A 244 10.87 -25.66 -26.76
N GLU A 245 9.54 -25.60 -26.70
CA GLU A 245 8.74 -25.11 -27.83
C GLU A 245 8.72 -23.57 -27.82
#